data_AF-A0A954K5J5-F1
#
_entry.id   AF-A0A954K5J5-F1
#
_cell.length_a   1.000
_cell.length_b   1.000
_cell.length_c   1.000
_cell.angle_alpha   90.00
_cell.angle_beta   90.00
_cell.angle_gamma   90.00
#
_symmetry.space_group_name_H-M   'P 1'
#
loop_
_entity.id
_entity.type
_entity.pdbx_description
1 polymer ?
#
loop_
_entity_poly.entity_id
_entity_poly.type
_entity_poly.pdbx_seq_one_letter_code
_entity_poly.pdbx_strand_id
1 'polypeptide(L)' 'MNIRPPVVEVIDQALVDVLRKQTPQERLQIAAGMWETARVMLRGAIAQEHPGWNEETVNREVARRICHRDVRHVYE' A
#
# COMPACT_ATOMS: atom_id res chain seq x y z
N MET A 1 -11.16 18.16 20.72
CA MET A 1 -10.28 17.08 20.23
C MET A 1 -8.86 17.48 20.55
N ASN A 2 -8.17 16.79 21.47
CA ASN A 2 -6.81 17.15 21.87
C ASN A 2 -5.83 16.49 20.88
N ILE A 3 -5.48 17.21 19.81
CA ILE A 3 -4.57 16.71 18.78
C ILE A 3 -3.18 16.67 19.39
N ARG A 4 -2.65 15.47 19.64
CA ARG A 4 -1.25 15.32 20.06
C ARG A 4 -0.35 15.82 18.93
N PRO A 5 0.70 16.60 19.22
CA PRO A 5 1.64 17.01 18.20
C PRO A 5 2.25 15.77 17.51
N PRO A 6 2.47 15.80 16.18
CA PRO A 6 3.08 14.68 15.49
C PRO A 6 4.49 14.46 16.05
N VAL A 7 4.74 13.26 16.55
CA VAL A 7 6.10 12.80 16.86
C VAL A 7 6.67 12.27 15.56
N VAL A 8 7.65 12.98 15.00
CA VAL A 8 8.42 12.46 13.87
C VAL A 8 9.41 11.47 14.44
N GLU A 9 9.16 10.18 14.24
CA GLU A 9 10.14 9.15 14.57
C GLU A 9 11.42 9.40 13.77
N VAL A 10 12.52 9.68 14.47
CA VAL A 10 13.83 9.84 13.86
C VAL A 10 14.35 8.44 13.55
N ILE A 11 14.51 8.14 12.27
CA ILE A 11 15.09 6.87 11.82
C ILE A 11 16.57 6.84 12.25
N ASP A 12 17.01 5.71 12.81
CA ASP A 12 18.42 5.50 13.17
C ASP A 12 19.32 5.73 11.95
N GLN A 13 20.37 6.54 12.12
CA GLN A 13 21.28 6.91 11.04
C GLN A 13 21.97 5.68 10.43
N ALA A 14 22.24 4.63 11.21
CA ALA A 14 22.79 3.38 10.70
C ALA A 14 21.82 2.70 9.72
N LEU A 15 20.52 2.73 10.01
CA LEU A 15 19.50 2.19 9.11
C LEU A 15 19.39 3.03 7.83
N VAL A 16 19.47 4.35 7.94
CA VAL A 16 19.50 5.25 6.77
C VAL A 16 20.68 4.92 5.85
N ASP A 17 21.86 4.68 6.43
CA ASP A 17 23.06 4.37 5.65
C ASP A 17 22.99 2.99 4.97
N VAL A 18 22.33 2.01 5.60
CA VAL A 18 22.02 0.71 4.97
C VAL A 18 21.05 0.90 3.80
N LEU A 19 19.96 1.64 3.99
CA LEU A 19 18.96 1.88 2.95
C LEU A 19 19.54 2.67 1.76
N ARG A 20 20.47 3.60 2.00
CA ARG A 20 21.18 4.34 0.95
C ARG A 20 22.07 3.46 0.08
N LYS A 21 22.56 2.34 0.60
CA LYS A 21 23.43 1.39 -0.13
C LYS A 21 22.65 0.44 -1.02
N GLN A 22 21.32 0.40 -0.92
CA GLN A 22 20.51 -0.48 -1.74
C GLN A 22 20.60 -0.12 -3.21
N THR A 23 20.77 -1.14 -4.03
CA THR A 23 20.70 -1.04 -5.49
C THR A 23 19.28 -0.64 -5.92
N PRO A 24 19.12 -0.02 -7.10
CA PRO A 24 17.79 0.24 -7.67
C PRO A 24 16.91 -1.02 -7.73
N GLN A 25 17.49 -2.19 -8.00
CA GLN A 25 16.81 -3.47 -8.08
C GLN A 25 16.26 -3.93 -6.73
N GLU A 26 17.07 -3.86 -5.66
CA GLU A 26 16.62 -4.21 -4.31
C GLU A 26 15.50 -3.28 -3.83
N ARG A 27 15.61 -1.99 -4.14
CA ARG A 27 14.56 -1.01 -3.82
C ARG A 27 13.24 -1.34 -4.51
N LEU A 28 13.29 -1.75 -5.79
CA LEU A 28 12.11 -2.18 -6.53
C LEU A 28 11.52 -3.49 -5.98
N GLN A 29 12.36 -4.45 -5.57
CA GLN A 29 11.89 -5.68 -4.94
C GLN A 29 11.15 -5.41 -3.63
N ILE A 30 11.67 -4.50 -2.80
CA ILE A 30 11.01 -4.07 -1.57
C ILE A 30 9.66 -3.42 -1.90
N ALA A 31 9.64 -2.48 -2.84
CA ALA A 31 8.40 -1.82 -3.25
C ALA A 31 7.35 -2.81 -3.78
N ALA A 32 7.77 -3.81 -4.57
CA ALA A 32 6.89 -4.87 -5.06
C ALA A 32 6.35 -5.74 -3.92
N GLY A 33 7.18 -6.12 -2.95
CA GLY A 33 6.74 -6.86 -1.76
C GLY A 33 5.75 -6.08 -0.90
N MET A 34 5.99 -4.77 -0.72
CA MET A 34 5.06 -3.87 -0.04
C MET A 34 3.71 -3.79 -0.75
N TRP A 35 3.73 -3.72 -2.09
CA TRP A 35 2.53 -3.68 -2.92
C TRP A 35 1.68 -4.95 -2.78
N GLU A 36 2.30 -6.13 -2.87
CA GLU A 36 1.58 -7.40 -2.71
C GLU A 36 0.97 -7.55 -1.32
N THR A 37 1.74 -7.16 -0.29
CA THR A 37 1.26 -7.19 1.10
C THR A 37 0.03 -6.28 1.28
N ALA A 38 0.10 -5.05 0.79
CA ALA A 38 -1.02 -4.11 0.85
C ALA A 38 -2.25 -4.63 0.10
N ARG A 39 -2.07 -5.26 -1.08
CA ARG A 39 -3.15 -5.86 -1.85
C ARG A 39 -3.86 -6.98 -1.07
N VAL A 40 -3.12 -7.87 -0.43
CA VAL A 40 -3.68 -8.97 0.39
C VAL A 40 -4.48 -8.43 1.56
N MET A 41 -3.91 -7.47 2.30
CA MET A 41 -4.57 -6.85 3.45
C MET A 41 -5.88 -6.14 3.05
N LEU A 42 -5.83 -5.33 2.00
CA LEU A 42 -7.01 -4.61 1.50
C LEU A 42 -8.11 -5.56 1.02
N ARG A 43 -7.75 -6.60 0.26
CA ARG A 43 -8.72 -7.60 -0.21
C ARG A 43 -9.44 -8.25 0.97
N GLY A 44 -8.69 -8.67 2.00
CA GLY A 44 -9.27 -9.28 3.20
C GLY A 44 -10.22 -8.34 3.93
N ALA A 45 -9.79 -7.10 4.17
CA ALA A 45 -10.60 -6.09 4.84
C ALA A 45 -11.88 -5.77 4.06
N ILE A 46 -11.79 -5.54 2.74
CA ILE A 46 -12.94 -5.21 1.89
C ILE A 46 -13.92 -6.39 1.82
N ALA A 47 -13.44 -7.62 1.68
CA ALA A 47 -14.32 -8.80 1.64
C ALA A 47 -15.05 -9.01 2.98
N GLN A 48 -14.39 -8.70 4.10
CA GLN A 48 -15.01 -8.74 5.43
C GLN A 48 -16.04 -7.62 5.62
N GLU A 49 -15.75 -6.39 5.16
CA GLU A 49 -16.67 -5.25 5.19
C GLU A 49 -17.89 -5.44 4.28
N HIS A 50 -17.73 -6.19 3.17
CA HIS A 50 -18.76 -6.41 2.15
C HIS A 50 -18.94 -7.90 1.79
N PRO A 51 -19.53 -8.74 2.67
CA PRO A 51 -19.62 -10.19 2.46
C PRO A 51 -20.42 -10.65 1.23
N GLY A 52 -21.30 -9.79 0.70
CA GLY A 52 -22.12 -10.08 -0.48
C GLY A 52 -21.49 -9.69 -1.81
N TRP A 53 -20.30 -9.08 -1.80
CA TRP A 53 -19.62 -8.68 -3.03
C TRP A 53 -18.92 -9.86 -3.68
N ASN A 54 -18.98 -9.91 -5.01
CA ASN A 54 -18.20 -10.87 -5.79
C ASN A 54 -16.72 -10.47 -5.84
N GLU A 55 -15.86 -11.41 -6.20
CA GLU A 55 -14.41 -11.18 -6.22
C GLU A 55 -13.98 -10.05 -7.16
N GLU A 56 -14.68 -9.89 -8.29
CA GLU A 56 -14.37 -8.83 -9.25
C GLU A 56 -14.60 -7.43 -8.65
N THR A 57 -15.70 -7.25 -7.93
CA THR A 57 -16.03 -6.00 -7.25
C THR A 57 -15.04 -5.69 -6.14
N VAL A 58 -14.66 -6.70 -5.35
CA VAL A 58 -13.60 -6.57 -4.34
C VAL A 58 -12.27 -6.16 -5.00
N ASN A 59 -11.87 -6.82 -6.08
CA ASN A 59 -10.60 -6.53 -6.78
C ASN A 59 -10.57 -5.11 -7.38
N ARG A 60 -11.69 -4.64 -7.94
CA ARG A 60 -11.84 -3.28 -8.44
C ARG A 60 -11.72 -2.25 -7.32
N GLU A 61 -12.31 -2.51 -6.17
CA GLU A 61 -12.19 -1.63 -5.01
C GLU A 61 -10.77 -1.63 -4.43
N VAL A 62 -10.11 -2.79 -4.36
CA VAL A 62 -8.68 -2.89 -3.99
C VAL A 62 -7.86 -2.02 -4.93
N ALA A 63 -8.03 -2.17 -6.25
CA ALA A 63 -7.34 -1.37 -7.26
C ALA A 63 -7.59 0.13 -7.07
N ARG A 64 -8.83 0.54 -6.78
CA ARG A 64 -9.19 1.94 -6.51
C ARG A 64 -8.51 2.50 -5.26
N ARG A 65 -8.39 1.72 -4.18
CA ARG A 65 -7.77 2.18 -2.92
C ARG A 65 -6.25 2.23 -2.99
N ILE A 66 -5.64 1.31 -3.76
CA ILE A 66 -4.19 1.16 -3.82
C ILE A 66 -3.56 2.01 -4.95
N CYS A 67 -4.30 2.27 -6.04
CA CYS A 67 -3.91 3.17 -7.12
C CYS A 67 -4.56 4.54 -6.90
N HIS A 68 -3.76 5.57 -6.56
CA HIS A 68 -4.26 6.94 -6.41
C HIS A 68 -4.83 7.53 -7.71
N ARG A 69 -4.48 6.97 -8.88
CA ARG A 69 -5.00 7.42 -10.17
C ARG A 69 -6.31 6.70 -10.48
N ASP A 70 -7.33 7.50 -10.81
CA ASP A 70 -8.63 7.06 -11.26
C ASP A 70 -8.52 6.11 -12.47
N VAL A 71 -8.63 4.80 -12.21
CA VAL A 71 -8.45 3.73 -13.21
C VAL A 71 -9.66 3.60 -14.15
N ARG A 72 -10.68 4.46 -14.00
CA ARG A 72 -11.91 4.45 -14.81
C ARG A 72 -11.66 4.58 -16.32
N HIS A 73 -10.57 5.23 -16.73
CA HIS A 73 -10.23 5.45 -18.15
C HIS A 73 -9.33 4.38 -18.77
N VAL A 74 -8.99 3.30 -18.07
CA VAL A 74 -8.10 2.24 -18.62
C VAL A 74 -8.90 1.12 -19.31
N TYR A 75 -10.23 1.17 -19.25
CA TYR A 75 -11.12 0.16 -19.83
C TYR A 75 -12.25 0.75 -20.71
N GLU A 76 -12.10 2.00 -21.15
CA GLU A 76 -12.89 2.61 -22.26
C GLU A 76 -12.08 2.49 -23.56
#